data_AF-A0A7Y5RPD7-F1
#
_entry.id   AF-A0A7Y5RPD7-F1
#
_cell.length_a   1.000
_cell.length_b   1.000
_cell.length_c   1.000
_cell.angle_alpha   90.00
_cell.angle_beta   90.00
_cell.angle_gamma   90.00
#
_symmetry.space_group_name_H-M   'P 1'
#
loop_
_entity.id
_entity.type
_entity.pdbx_description
1 polymer ?
#
loop_
_entity_poly.entity_id
_entity_poly.type
_entity_poly.pdbx_seq_one_letter_code
_entity_poly.pdbx_strand_id
1 'polypeptide(L)'
;MGESDATIVSMILAGDPRGLNRFLSRYGHMLAEYIRALTGDDNDLFSAVYEDVLVDILKQLRVLAGTHETPEIKKLSGKGELLRPIFESAARTVRRRFPDLLKASEEPKASPLPVDDLAAFANSIDHVDFKTLLEGLAGPERELLVLRYRLGFDYAEISNIIREARVQLEERLVNARHHFRARLFASQQKAMV
;
A
#
# COMPACT_ATOMS: atom_id res chain seq x y z
N MET A 1 21.79 -12.77 -10.17
CA MET A 1 21.40 -12.70 -8.74
C MET A 1 21.15 -11.24 -8.40
N GLY A 2 20.07 -10.90 -7.68
CA GLY A 2 19.79 -9.50 -7.35
C GLY A 2 20.35 -9.15 -5.98
N GLU A 3 20.84 -7.92 -5.80
CA GLU A 3 21.38 -7.39 -4.53
C GLU A 3 20.39 -7.60 -3.37
N SER A 4 20.88 -7.93 -2.18
CA SER A 4 20.05 -8.07 -0.99
C SER A 4 19.55 -6.70 -0.50
N ASP A 5 18.52 -6.71 0.33
CA ASP A 5 17.99 -5.50 0.93
C ASP A 5 18.99 -4.84 1.88
N ALA A 6 19.76 -5.64 2.64
CA ALA A 6 20.87 -5.14 3.45
C ALA A 6 21.87 -4.32 2.62
N THR A 7 22.24 -4.78 1.42
CA THR A 7 23.17 -4.05 0.54
C THR A 7 22.59 -2.70 0.12
N ILE A 8 21.32 -2.66 -0.29
CA ILE A 8 20.63 -1.42 -0.68
C ILE A 8 20.64 -0.42 0.48
N VAL A 9 20.29 -0.88 1.69
CA VAL A 9 20.28 -0.05 2.90
C VAL A 9 21.68 0.47 3.21
N SER A 10 22.71 -0.39 3.21
CA SER A 10 24.09 0.04 3.44
C SER A 10 24.55 1.13 2.47
N MET A 11 24.19 1.02 1.18
CA MET A 11 24.51 2.04 0.18
C MET A 11 23.80 3.37 0.45
N ILE A 12 22.50 3.34 0.78
CA ILE A 12 21.73 4.54 1.14
C ILE A 12 22.37 5.26 2.33
N LEU A 13 22.77 4.49 3.35
CA LEU A 13 23.36 5.04 4.58
C LEU A 13 24.76 5.61 4.34
N ALA A 14 25.53 5.03 3.44
CA ALA A 14 26.82 5.54 3.00
C ALA A 14 26.70 6.79 2.10
N GLY A 15 25.47 7.21 1.75
CA GLY A 15 25.24 8.32 0.82
C GLY A 15 25.52 7.97 -0.64
N ASP A 16 25.61 6.68 -0.99
CA ASP A 16 25.80 6.24 -2.36
C ASP A 16 24.47 6.38 -3.14
N PRO A 17 24.40 7.25 -4.18
CA PRO A 17 23.17 7.48 -4.94
C PRO A 17 22.65 6.22 -5.64
N ARG A 18 23.52 5.24 -5.91
CA ARG A 18 23.10 3.95 -6.46
C ARG A 18 22.18 3.20 -5.49
N GLY A 19 22.36 3.35 -4.18
CA GLY A 19 21.49 2.74 -3.18
C GLY A 19 20.05 3.22 -3.28
N LEU A 20 19.85 4.55 -3.39
CA LEU A 20 18.52 5.13 -3.56
C LEU A 20 17.89 4.71 -4.90
N ASN A 21 18.66 4.73 -6.00
CA ASN A 21 18.16 4.30 -7.30
C ASN A 21 17.72 2.83 -7.30
N ARG A 22 18.47 1.96 -6.61
CA ARG A 22 18.12 0.54 -6.45
C ARG A 22 16.86 0.36 -5.61
N PHE A 23 16.75 1.10 -4.51
CA PHE A 23 15.56 1.12 -3.68
C PHE A 23 14.32 1.53 -4.48
N LEU A 24 14.38 2.65 -5.20
CA LEU A 24 13.26 3.14 -6.02
C LEU A 24 12.92 2.19 -7.17
N SER A 25 13.93 1.60 -7.82
CA SER A 25 13.69 0.60 -8.88
C SER A 25 12.96 -0.64 -8.35
N ARG A 26 13.21 -1.02 -7.10
CA ARG A 26 12.61 -2.22 -6.49
C ARG A 26 11.24 -1.94 -5.87
N TYR A 27 11.13 -0.87 -5.08
CA TYR A 27 9.97 -0.59 -4.22
C TYR A 27 9.15 0.63 -4.65
N GLY A 28 9.73 1.51 -5.49
CA GLY A 28 9.10 2.77 -5.87
C GLY A 28 7.76 2.58 -6.59
N HIS A 29 7.65 1.58 -7.46
CA HIS A 29 6.38 1.30 -8.14
C HIS A 29 5.27 0.88 -7.16
N MET A 30 5.58 -0.01 -6.21
CA MET A 30 4.62 -0.46 -5.19
C MET A 30 4.19 0.68 -4.27
N LEU A 31 5.14 1.53 -3.87
CA LEU A 31 4.85 2.73 -3.09
C LEU A 31 3.96 3.70 -3.88
N ALA A 32 4.27 3.94 -5.15
CA ALA A 32 3.48 4.81 -6.00
C ALA A 32 2.05 4.27 -6.17
N GLU A 33 1.88 2.96 -6.34
CA GLU A 33 0.55 2.32 -6.40
C GLU A 33 -0.24 2.50 -5.11
N TYR A 34 0.39 2.30 -3.96
CA TYR A 34 -0.22 2.53 -2.66
C TYR A 34 -0.65 3.98 -2.47
N ILE A 35 0.22 4.95 -2.80
CA ILE A 35 -0.12 6.36 -2.64
C ILE A 35 -1.19 6.80 -3.64
N ARG A 36 -1.10 6.39 -4.92
CA ARG A 36 -2.13 6.68 -5.95
C ARG A 36 -3.49 6.16 -5.56
N ALA A 37 -3.56 4.99 -4.92
CA ALA A 37 -4.83 4.47 -4.44
C ALA A 37 -5.54 5.41 -3.45
N LEU A 38 -4.77 6.16 -2.67
CA LEU A 38 -5.26 7.06 -1.63
C LEU A 38 -5.50 8.47 -2.18
N THR A 39 -4.61 8.97 -3.02
CA THR A 39 -4.62 10.36 -3.53
C THR A 39 -5.33 10.53 -4.87
N GLY A 40 -5.56 9.45 -5.61
CA GLY A 40 -5.93 9.50 -7.03
C GLY A 40 -4.70 9.74 -7.93
N ASP A 41 -4.94 10.28 -9.13
CA ASP A 41 -3.94 10.56 -10.18
C ASP A 41 -2.72 11.35 -9.74
N ASP A 42 -1.69 11.33 -10.59
CA ASP A 42 -0.42 12.06 -10.48
C ASP A 42 -0.66 13.58 -10.48
N ASN A 43 -1.14 14.07 -9.34
CA ASN A 43 -1.39 15.47 -9.04
C ASN A 43 -0.41 15.98 -7.96
N ASP A 44 -0.53 17.25 -7.59
CA ASP A 44 0.35 17.85 -6.57
C ASP A 44 0.22 17.14 -5.21
N LEU A 45 -0.97 16.62 -4.89
CA LEU A 45 -1.22 15.87 -3.66
C LEU A 45 -0.49 14.52 -3.67
N PHE A 46 -0.52 13.77 -4.77
CA PHE A 46 0.27 12.55 -4.94
C PHE A 46 1.76 12.83 -4.69
N SER A 47 2.30 13.85 -5.35
CA SER A 47 3.72 14.20 -5.26
C SER A 47 4.12 14.55 -3.83
N ALA A 48 3.31 15.39 -3.15
CA ALA A 48 3.56 15.78 -1.76
C ALA A 48 3.51 14.58 -0.79
N VAL A 49 2.52 13.70 -0.93
CA VAL A 49 2.39 12.51 -0.06
C VAL A 49 3.52 11.52 -0.32
N TYR A 50 3.84 11.27 -1.60
CA TYR A 50 4.90 10.34 -1.99
C TYR A 50 6.28 10.80 -1.49
N GLU A 51 6.58 12.10 -1.62
CA GLU A 51 7.82 12.68 -1.09
C GLU A 51 7.90 12.54 0.44
N ASP A 52 6.85 12.89 1.16
CA ASP A 52 6.82 12.80 2.63
C ASP A 52 7.00 11.35 3.13
N VAL A 53 6.35 10.41 2.45
CA VAL A 53 6.49 8.97 2.72
C VAL A 53 7.91 8.49 2.45
N LEU A 54 8.52 8.86 1.31
CA LEU A 54 9.90 8.51 1.00
C LEU A 54 10.88 9.07 2.03
N VAL A 55 10.71 10.35 2.40
CA VAL A 55 11.55 10.99 3.42
C VAL A 55 11.44 10.28 4.77
N ASP A 56 10.23 9.92 5.20
CA ASP A 56 10.03 9.20 6.46
C ASP A 56 10.58 7.77 6.41
N ILE A 57 10.46 7.07 5.28
CA ILE A 57 11.09 5.75 5.08
C ILE A 57 12.62 5.87 5.21
N LEU A 58 13.24 6.81 4.50
CA LEU A 58 14.70 7.00 4.54
C LEU A 58 15.19 7.39 5.94
N LYS A 59 14.42 8.21 6.67
CA LYS A 59 14.70 8.52 8.08
C LYS A 59 14.64 7.26 8.95
N GLN A 60 13.66 6.39 8.75
CA GLN A 60 13.55 5.14 9.50
C GLN A 60 14.66 4.16 9.19
N LEU A 61 15.08 4.05 7.92
CA LEU A 61 16.26 3.24 7.56
C LEU A 61 17.52 3.73 8.28
N ARG A 62 17.70 5.05 8.45
CA ARG A 62 18.79 5.62 9.25
C ARG A 62 18.67 5.28 10.73
N VAL A 63 17.47 5.32 11.30
CA VAL A 63 17.26 4.95 12.72
C VAL A 63 17.58 3.48 12.94
N LEU A 64 17.14 2.59 12.05
CA LEU A 64 17.45 1.15 12.08
C LEU A 64 18.96 0.87 11.98
N ALA A 65 19.73 1.80 11.44
CA ALA A 65 21.18 1.67 11.30
C ALA A 65 22.00 2.38 12.38
N GLY A 66 21.51 3.52 12.88
CA GLY A 66 22.15 4.32 13.93
C GLY A 66 22.14 3.65 15.30
N THR A 67 21.34 2.60 15.48
CA THR A 67 21.54 1.59 16.52
C THR A 67 22.73 0.71 16.14
N HIS A 68 23.94 1.29 16.18
CA HIS A 68 25.21 0.86 15.58
C HIS A 68 25.71 -0.59 15.81
N GLU A 69 24.95 -1.45 16.50
CA GLU A 69 25.25 -2.86 16.73
C GLU A 69 24.04 -3.79 16.50
N THR A 70 22.99 -3.33 15.81
CA THR A 70 21.76 -4.13 15.76
C THR A 70 21.88 -5.28 14.75
N PRO A 71 21.64 -6.54 15.18
CA PRO A 71 21.51 -7.70 14.29
C PRO A 71 20.35 -7.57 13.27
N GLU A 72 19.59 -6.47 13.31
CA GLU A 72 18.39 -6.24 12.50
C GLU A 72 18.69 -5.95 11.04
N ILE A 73 19.75 -5.20 10.70
CA ILE A 73 20.18 -5.08 9.30
C ILE A 73 20.69 -6.42 8.76
N LYS A 74 21.36 -7.23 9.60
CA LYS A 74 21.78 -8.59 9.23
C LYS A 74 20.58 -9.52 9.02
N LYS A 75 19.44 -9.25 9.66
CA LYS A 75 18.17 -9.94 9.40
C LYS A 75 17.56 -9.55 8.04
N LEU A 76 18.03 -8.48 7.37
CA LEU A 76 17.66 -8.09 6.00
C LEU A 76 18.48 -8.85 4.93
N SER A 77 18.73 -10.15 5.18
CA SER A 77 19.56 -11.00 4.32
C SER A 77 18.88 -11.42 3.01
N GLY A 78 17.54 -11.42 3.00
CA GLY A 78 16.68 -11.78 1.89
C GLY A 78 16.30 -10.60 0.99
N LYS A 79 15.54 -10.92 -0.06
CA LYS A 79 14.87 -9.93 -0.91
C LYS A 79 13.44 -9.74 -0.42
N GLY A 80 13.00 -8.50 -0.29
CA GLY A 80 11.63 -8.16 0.09
C GLY A 80 11.41 -8.06 1.60
N GLU A 81 12.46 -8.25 2.42
CA GLU A 81 12.36 -8.07 3.87
C GLU A 81 12.15 -6.61 4.26
N LEU A 82 12.49 -5.68 3.35
CA LEU A 82 12.13 -4.27 3.49
C LEU A 82 10.67 -3.94 3.20
N LEU A 83 9.89 -4.83 2.55
CA LEU A 83 8.51 -4.51 2.17
C LEU A 83 7.68 -4.11 3.39
N ARG A 84 7.66 -4.95 4.43
CA ARG A 84 6.89 -4.66 5.64
C ARG A 84 7.28 -3.32 6.29
N PRO A 85 8.55 -3.05 6.67
CA PRO A 85 8.90 -1.78 7.30
C PRO A 85 8.68 -0.56 6.39
N ILE A 86 8.82 -0.71 5.06
CA ILE A 86 8.48 0.34 4.08
C ILE A 86 7.00 0.71 4.19
N PHE A 87 6.10 -0.28 4.13
CA PHE A 87 4.67 -0.04 4.15
C PHE A 87 4.13 0.34 5.53
N GLU A 88 4.72 -0.16 6.62
CA GLU A 88 4.46 0.33 7.98
C GLU A 88 4.85 1.81 8.13
N SER A 89 5.95 2.24 7.50
CA SER A 89 6.34 3.64 7.47
C SER A 89 5.36 4.46 6.66
N ALA A 90 5.03 4.02 5.44
CA ALA A 90 4.09 4.70 4.56
C ALA A 90 2.72 4.89 5.22
N ALA A 91 2.14 3.81 5.74
CA ALA A 91 0.85 3.80 6.43
C ALA A 91 0.82 4.75 7.63
N ARG A 92 1.91 4.81 8.41
CA ARG A 92 2.05 5.72 9.55
C ARG A 92 2.17 7.17 9.11
N THR A 93 2.94 7.45 8.07
CA THR A 93 3.10 8.81 7.53
C THR A 93 1.78 9.33 6.98
N VAL A 94 1.06 8.53 6.20
CA VAL A 94 -0.28 8.86 5.70
C VAL A 94 -1.23 9.17 6.86
N ARG A 95 -1.37 8.26 7.84
CA ARG A 95 -2.27 8.48 9.01
C ARG A 95 -1.93 9.74 9.79
N ARG A 96 -0.64 10.03 9.97
CA ARG A 96 -0.17 11.15 10.81
C ARG A 96 -0.27 12.50 10.11
N ARG A 97 0.14 12.57 8.84
CA ARG A 97 0.30 13.83 8.11
C ARG A 97 -0.86 14.12 7.14
N PHE A 98 -1.54 13.07 6.69
CA PHE A 98 -2.63 13.15 5.72
C PHE A 98 -3.88 12.38 6.20
N PRO A 99 -4.37 12.64 7.43
CA PRO A 99 -5.48 11.89 8.01
C PRO A 99 -6.76 12.00 7.17
N ASP A 100 -6.92 13.10 6.42
CA ASP A 100 -8.07 13.33 5.54
C ASP A 100 -8.18 12.30 4.42
N LEU A 101 -7.06 11.73 3.96
CA LEU A 101 -7.05 10.66 2.96
C LEU A 101 -7.68 9.35 3.46
N LEU A 102 -7.77 9.20 4.79
CA LEU A 102 -8.31 8.01 5.46
C LEU A 102 -9.63 8.31 6.17
N LYS A 103 -10.27 9.45 5.90
CA LYS A 103 -11.64 9.68 6.38
C LYS A 103 -12.61 8.74 5.65
N ALA A 104 -13.58 8.23 6.41
CA ALA A 104 -14.69 7.48 5.84
C ALA A 104 -15.47 8.42 4.90
N SER A 105 -15.71 7.97 3.67
CA SER A 105 -16.75 8.59 2.83
C SER A 105 -18.12 8.21 3.39
N GLU A 106 -19.16 9.00 3.12
CA GLU A 106 -20.54 8.67 3.49
C GLU A 106 -20.87 7.24 3.04
N GLU A 107 -21.35 6.42 3.98
CA GLU A 107 -21.48 4.97 3.84
C GLU A 107 -22.18 4.56 2.53
N PRO A 108 -21.53 3.75 1.67
CA PRO A 108 -22.27 3.00 0.67
C PRO A 108 -23.16 1.99 1.40
N LYS A 109 -24.46 1.93 1.04
CA LYS A 109 -25.36 0.91 1.58
C LYS A 109 -24.86 -0.47 1.17
N ALA A 110 -24.53 -1.31 2.15
CA ALA A 110 -24.09 -2.68 1.94
C ALA A 110 -25.10 -3.46 1.08
N SER A 111 -24.62 -4.09 0.01
CA SER A 111 -25.41 -5.00 -0.83
C SER A 111 -25.05 -6.45 -0.47
N PRO A 112 -26.03 -7.31 -0.14
CA PRO A 112 -25.80 -8.68 0.28
C PRO A 112 -25.53 -9.56 -0.94
N LEU A 113 -24.27 -9.66 -1.37
CA LEU A 113 -23.87 -10.58 -2.43
C LEU A 113 -22.73 -11.49 -1.95
N PRO A 114 -22.72 -12.79 -2.31
CA PRO A 114 -21.70 -13.75 -1.85
C PRO A 114 -20.27 -13.32 -2.23
N VAL A 115 -19.28 -13.71 -1.41
CA VAL A 115 -17.92 -13.13 -1.38
C VAL A 115 -16.92 -13.83 -2.30
N ASP A 116 -17.34 -14.84 -3.07
CA ASP A 116 -16.40 -15.69 -3.81
C ASP A 116 -15.92 -15.08 -5.14
N ASP A 117 -14.60 -15.20 -5.35
CA ASP A 117 -13.77 -14.87 -6.54
C ASP A 117 -13.31 -13.43 -6.85
N LEU A 118 -13.23 -12.56 -5.84
CA LEU A 118 -12.58 -11.24 -6.01
C LEU A 118 -11.06 -11.29 -6.23
N ALA A 119 -10.36 -12.34 -5.77
CA ALA A 119 -8.92 -12.47 -5.98
C ALA A 119 -8.56 -12.81 -7.42
N ALA A 120 -9.30 -13.74 -8.04
CA ALA A 120 -9.17 -14.04 -9.46
C ALA A 120 -9.52 -12.82 -10.31
N PHE A 121 -10.56 -12.09 -9.91
CA PHE A 121 -11.03 -10.91 -10.63
C PHE A 121 -10.09 -9.70 -10.49
N ALA A 122 -9.62 -9.34 -9.29
CA ALA A 122 -8.69 -8.22 -9.13
C ALA A 122 -7.37 -8.40 -9.90
N ASN A 123 -6.96 -9.65 -10.13
CA ASN A 123 -5.81 -10.00 -10.96
C ASN A 123 -6.12 -10.00 -12.47
N SER A 124 -7.39 -10.05 -12.88
CA SER A 124 -7.83 -10.02 -14.28
C SER A 124 -8.28 -8.64 -14.77
N ILE A 125 -8.38 -7.65 -13.87
CA ILE A 125 -8.73 -6.27 -14.21
C ILE A 125 -7.45 -5.52 -14.63
N ASP A 126 -7.49 -4.84 -15.79
CA ASP A 126 -6.41 -3.96 -16.22
C ASP A 126 -6.18 -2.79 -15.24
N HIS A 127 -4.97 -2.22 -15.21
CA HIS A 127 -4.61 -1.15 -14.26
C HIS A 127 -5.54 0.06 -14.29
N VAL A 128 -6.09 0.38 -15.46
CA VAL A 128 -7.00 1.52 -15.66
C VAL A 128 -8.33 1.26 -14.93
N ASP A 129 -8.88 0.07 -15.06
CA ASP A 129 -10.18 -0.30 -14.50
C ASP A 129 -10.12 -0.43 -12.97
N PHE A 130 -9.03 -0.98 -12.41
CA PHE A 130 -8.90 -1.11 -10.95
C PHE A 130 -8.90 0.25 -10.25
N LYS A 131 -8.20 1.22 -10.82
CA LYS A 131 -8.10 2.58 -10.28
C LYS A 131 -9.46 3.29 -10.28
N THR A 132 -10.17 3.30 -11.40
CA THR A 132 -11.51 3.93 -11.50
C THR A 132 -12.51 3.31 -10.53
N LEU A 133 -12.38 2.01 -10.26
CA LEU A 133 -13.23 1.32 -9.28
C LEU A 133 -12.95 1.80 -7.84
N LEU A 134 -11.69 2.12 -7.51
CA LEU A 134 -11.32 2.62 -6.18
C LEU A 134 -11.83 4.03 -5.89
N GLU A 135 -11.91 4.93 -6.87
CA GLU A 135 -12.17 6.37 -6.65
C GLU A 135 -13.45 6.70 -5.86
N GLY A 136 -14.44 5.83 -5.84
CA GLY A 136 -15.66 6.03 -5.04
C GLY A 136 -15.76 5.15 -3.80
N LEU A 137 -14.63 4.64 -3.31
CA LEU A 137 -14.53 3.95 -2.02
C LEU A 137 -13.93 4.86 -0.96
N ALA A 138 -14.26 4.59 0.30
CA ALA A 138 -13.66 5.33 1.41
C ALA A 138 -12.15 5.07 1.46
N GLY A 139 -11.38 6.06 1.94
CA GLY A 139 -9.92 5.96 2.08
C GLY A 139 -9.44 4.66 2.74
N PRO A 140 -9.99 4.28 3.90
CA PRO A 140 -9.60 3.05 4.58
C PRO A 140 -9.93 1.77 3.80
N GLU A 141 -10.93 1.78 2.92
CA GLU A 141 -11.28 0.63 2.08
C GLU A 141 -10.32 0.51 0.90
N ARG A 142 -10.02 1.64 0.26
CA ARG A 142 -9.01 1.72 -0.82
C ARG A 142 -7.67 1.19 -0.34
N GLU A 143 -7.25 1.61 0.86
CA GLU A 143 -6.02 1.15 1.48
C GLU A 143 -5.97 -0.38 1.62
N LEU A 144 -7.03 -0.98 2.15
CA LEU A 144 -7.11 -2.42 2.37
C LEU A 144 -7.12 -3.22 1.07
N LEU A 145 -7.90 -2.77 0.08
CA LEU A 145 -7.98 -3.43 -1.22
C LEU A 145 -6.64 -3.39 -1.96
N VAL A 146 -5.91 -2.27 -1.89
CA VAL A 146 -4.60 -2.15 -2.55
C VAL A 146 -3.54 -2.99 -1.84
N LEU A 147 -3.47 -2.95 -0.50
CA LEU A 147 -2.54 -3.80 0.22
C LEU A 147 -2.80 -5.29 -0.07
N ARG A 148 -4.07 -5.73 -0.09
CA ARG A 148 -4.43 -7.13 -0.28
C ARG A 148 -4.29 -7.60 -1.73
N TYR A 149 -4.91 -6.88 -2.66
CA TYR A 149 -5.11 -7.36 -4.03
C TYR A 149 -4.09 -6.82 -5.02
N ARG A 150 -3.53 -5.63 -4.76
CA ARG A 150 -2.52 -5.05 -5.64
C ARG A 150 -1.11 -5.41 -5.21
N LEU A 151 -0.85 -5.31 -3.91
CA LEU A 151 0.48 -5.52 -3.33
C LEU A 151 0.68 -6.94 -2.78
N GLY A 152 -0.40 -7.73 -2.70
CA GLY A 152 -0.34 -9.15 -2.39
C GLY A 152 -0.11 -9.49 -0.91
N PHE A 153 -0.21 -8.51 0.00
CA PHE A 153 0.00 -8.75 1.42
C PHE A 153 -1.09 -9.68 1.99
N ASP A 154 -0.70 -10.55 2.91
CA ASP A 154 -1.64 -11.36 3.67
C ASP A 154 -2.30 -10.59 4.83
N TYR A 155 -3.29 -11.19 5.49
CA TYR A 155 -3.99 -10.53 6.59
C TYR A 155 -3.09 -10.20 7.79
N ALA A 156 -2.08 -11.02 8.06
CA ALA A 156 -1.15 -10.78 9.16
C ALA A 156 -0.22 -9.61 8.82
N GLU A 157 0.29 -9.55 7.60
CA GLU A 157 1.10 -8.44 7.09
C GLU A 157 0.33 -7.13 7.10
N ILE A 158 -0.91 -7.13 6.57
CA ILE A 158 -1.77 -5.95 6.56
C ILE A 158 -2.06 -5.49 7.99
N SER A 159 -2.42 -6.40 8.90
CA SER A 159 -2.68 -6.12 10.32
C SER A 159 -1.49 -5.40 10.98
N ASN A 160 -0.25 -5.82 10.66
CA ASN A 160 0.96 -5.16 11.14
C ASN A 160 1.15 -3.75 10.51
N ILE A 161 0.94 -3.64 9.19
CA ILE A 161 1.07 -2.38 8.44
C ILE A 161 0.11 -1.31 8.98
N ILE A 162 -1.17 -1.66 9.15
CA ILE A 162 -2.22 -0.71 9.55
C ILE A 162 -2.39 -0.60 11.08
N ARG A 163 -1.75 -1.51 11.84
CA ARG A 163 -1.83 -1.62 13.31
C ARG A 163 -3.25 -1.86 13.83
N GLU A 164 -3.93 -2.83 13.24
CA GLU A 164 -5.31 -3.18 13.60
C GLU A 164 -5.43 -4.68 13.86
N ALA A 165 -6.36 -5.07 14.73
CA ALA A 165 -6.59 -6.48 15.03
C ALA A 165 -7.08 -7.24 13.79
N ARG A 166 -6.57 -8.45 13.58
CA ARG A 166 -6.91 -9.28 12.40
C ARG A 166 -8.42 -9.48 12.21
N VAL A 167 -9.17 -9.66 13.29
CA VAL A 167 -10.64 -9.85 13.23
C VAL A 167 -11.34 -8.63 12.63
N GLN A 168 -10.98 -7.43 13.10
CA GLN A 168 -11.54 -6.16 12.59
C GLN A 168 -11.15 -5.93 11.13
N LEU A 169 -9.91 -6.30 10.77
CA LEU A 169 -9.42 -6.25 9.40
C LEU A 169 -10.22 -7.16 8.46
N GLU A 170 -10.52 -8.39 8.87
CA GLU A 170 -11.30 -9.34 8.07
C GLU A 170 -12.71 -8.80 7.79
N GLU A 171 -13.40 -8.27 8.82
CA GLU A 171 -14.71 -7.62 8.68
C GLU A 171 -14.67 -6.42 7.72
N ARG A 172 -13.68 -5.53 7.90
CA ARG A 172 -13.53 -4.35 7.03
C ARG A 172 -13.19 -4.72 5.59
N LEU A 173 -12.39 -5.75 5.37
CA LEU A 173 -12.08 -6.21 4.03
C LEU A 173 -13.31 -6.86 3.37
N VAL A 174 -14.15 -7.57 4.13
CA VAL A 174 -15.46 -8.05 3.63
C VAL A 174 -16.31 -6.86 3.15
N ASN A 175 -16.43 -5.81 3.96
CA ASN A 175 -17.20 -4.61 3.59
C ASN A 175 -16.62 -3.90 2.36
N ALA A 176 -15.30 -3.66 2.34
CA ALA A 176 -14.60 -3.05 1.21
C ALA A 176 -14.82 -3.84 -0.09
N ARG A 177 -14.83 -5.18 0.00
CA ARG A 177 -15.12 -6.08 -1.13
C ARG A 177 -16.55 -5.95 -1.64
N HIS A 178 -17.53 -5.86 -0.75
CA HIS A 178 -18.92 -5.63 -1.14
C HIS A 178 -19.08 -4.31 -1.88
N HIS A 179 -18.48 -3.22 -1.37
CA HIS A 179 -18.54 -1.91 -2.00
C HIS A 179 -17.84 -1.89 -3.36
N PHE A 180 -16.64 -2.48 -3.45
CA PHE A 180 -15.92 -2.61 -4.72
C PHE A 180 -16.73 -3.37 -5.78
N ARG A 181 -17.36 -4.48 -5.39
CA ARG A 181 -18.20 -5.29 -6.30
C ARG A 181 -19.46 -4.55 -6.74
N ALA A 182 -20.13 -3.83 -5.83
CA ALA A 182 -21.30 -3.02 -6.19
C ALA A 182 -20.95 -1.98 -7.26
N ARG A 183 -19.77 -1.35 -7.15
CA ARG A 183 -19.27 -0.39 -8.15
C ARG A 183 -18.95 -1.05 -9.48
N LEU A 184 -18.33 -2.23 -9.44
CA LEU A 184 -18.03 -3.00 -10.64
C LEU A 184 -19.29 -3.36 -11.44
N PHE A 185 -20.34 -3.84 -10.77
CA PHE A 185 -21.58 -4.14 -11.47
C PHE A 185 -22.21 -2.89 -12.08
N ALA A 186 -22.18 -1.77 -11.35
CA ALA A 186 -22.68 -0.50 -11.86
C ALA A 186 -21.89 0.00 -13.08
N SER A 187 -20.57 -0.23 -13.15
CA SER A 187 -19.76 0.15 -14.33
C SER A 187 -20.04 -0.76 -15.52
N GLN A 188 -20.18 -2.08 -15.32
CA GLN A 188 -20.51 -3.03 -16.38
C GLN A 188 -21.89 -2.76 -16.99
N GLN A 189 -22.90 -2.45 -16.18
CA GLN A 189 -24.23 -2.09 -16.68
C GLN A 189 -24.21 -0.84 -17.54
N LYS A 190 -23.42 0.17 -17.17
CA LYS A 190 -23.25 1.40 -17.97
C LYS A 190 -22.59 1.14 -19.33
N ALA A 191 -21.71 0.15 -19.43
CA ALA A 191 -21.02 -0.18 -20.68
C ALA A 191 -21.90 -0.94 -21.69
N MET A 192 -23.06 -1.48 -21.27
CA MET A 192 -23.99 -2.22 -22.13
C MET A 192 -25.11 -1.36 -22.73
N VAL A 193 -25.20 -0.09 -22.33
CA VAL A 193 -26.20 0.89 -22.80
C VAL A 193 -25.54 1.87 -23.75
#